data_AF-A0A8X8KJA7-F1
#
_entry.id   AF-A0A8X8KJA7-F1
#
_cell.length_a   1.000
_cell.length_b   1.000
_cell.length_c   1.000
_cell.angle_alpha   90.00
_cell.angle_beta   90.00
_cell.angle_gamma   90.00
#
_symmetry.space_group_name_H-M   'P 1'
#
loop_
_entity.id
_entity.type
_entity.pdbx_description
1 polymer ?
#
loop_
_entity_poly.entity_id
_entity_poly.type
_entity_poly.pdbx_seq_one_letter_code
_entity_poly.pdbx_strand_id
1 'polypeptide(L)'
;MSCFIHTDEAFNTLAKYFRNEIGFNESFTEDLINNLFRFEQISFYGRYKEKDTKTKVTFVKGKPYRELEEISNIDALKFLDSIKYQSSDVPSDKLWERVLSIHRKLTDGIVQHSGIDDDYEKTEEYRLSEWW
;
A
#
# COMPACT_ATOMS: atom_id res chain seq x y z
N MET A 1 -13.49 -7.49 12.75
CA MET A 1 -12.79 -7.37 11.45
C MET A 1 -11.44 -8.05 11.61
N SER A 2 -11.01 -8.87 10.64
CA SER A 2 -9.66 -9.44 10.63
C SER A 2 -8.64 -8.34 10.30
N CYS A 3 -7.49 -8.31 10.99
CA CYS A 3 -6.30 -7.55 10.57
C CYS A 3 -5.29 -8.58 10.09
N PHE A 4 -4.64 -8.32 8.96
CA PHE A 4 -3.49 -9.06 8.48
C PHE A 4 -2.46 -8.10 7.90
N ILE A 5 -1.27 -8.63 7.61
CA ILE A 5 -0.19 -7.89 6.95
C ILE A 5 -0.05 -8.48 5.55
N HIS A 6 -0.05 -7.63 4.53
CA HIS A 6 0.14 -8.10 3.16
C HIS A 6 1.56 -8.66 2.95
N THR A 7 1.70 -9.51 1.95
CA THR A 7 2.97 -10.21 1.69
C THR A 7 4.03 -9.25 1.16
N ASP A 8 5.30 -9.63 1.34
CA ASP A 8 6.43 -8.93 0.71
C ASP A 8 6.25 -8.83 -0.81
N GLU A 9 5.70 -9.87 -1.46
CA GLU A 9 5.42 -9.87 -2.90
C GLU A 9 4.43 -8.77 -3.29
N ALA A 10 3.30 -8.63 -2.57
CA ALA A 10 2.33 -7.57 -2.84
C ALA A 10 2.96 -6.17 -2.70
N PHE A 11 3.74 -5.94 -1.64
CA PHE A 11 4.45 -4.68 -1.46
C PHE A 11 5.53 -4.43 -2.53
N ASN A 12 6.20 -5.48 -3.02
CA ASN A 12 7.14 -5.36 -4.13
C ASN A 12 6.43 -5.03 -5.44
N THR A 13 5.25 -5.59 -5.69
CA THR A 13 4.42 -5.26 -6.85
C THR A 13 3.97 -3.79 -6.82
N LEU A 14 3.53 -3.29 -5.67
CA LEU A 14 3.22 -1.86 -5.50
C LEU A 14 4.48 -0.98 -5.65
N ALA A 15 5.64 -1.44 -5.17
CA ALA A 15 6.91 -0.75 -5.39
C ALA A 15 7.25 -0.65 -6.89
N LYS A 16 7.06 -1.74 -7.64
CA LYS A 16 7.25 -1.77 -9.09
C LYS A 16 6.32 -0.79 -9.79
N TYR A 17 5.04 -0.76 -9.41
CA TYR A 17 4.06 0.21 -9.92
C TYR A 17 4.51 1.66 -9.69
N PHE A 18 4.88 2.03 -8.46
CA PHE A 18 5.32 3.40 -8.17
C PHE A 18 6.58 3.81 -8.95
N ARG A 19 7.51 2.87 -9.16
CA ARG A 19 8.73 3.14 -9.93
C ARG A 19 8.48 3.28 -11.42
N ASN A 20 7.69 2.37 -11.99
CA ASN A 20 7.55 2.24 -13.43
C ASN A 20 6.44 3.14 -13.99
N GLU A 21 5.27 3.15 -13.35
CA GLU A 21 4.10 3.89 -13.84
C GLU A 21 4.15 5.34 -13.36
N ILE A 22 4.33 5.56 -12.06
CA ILE A 22 4.33 6.92 -11.48
C ILE A 22 5.69 7.63 -11.65
N GLY A 23 6.78 6.86 -11.82
CA GLY A 23 8.12 7.42 -12.02
C GLY A 23 8.81 7.88 -10.74
N PHE A 24 8.44 7.33 -9.58
CA PHE A 24 9.13 7.63 -8.32
C PHE A 24 10.56 7.08 -8.30
N ASN A 25 11.46 7.81 -7.64
CA ASN A 25 12.83 7.35 -7.46
C ASN A 25 12.88 6.12 -6.53
N GLU A 26 13.91 5.28 -6.72
CA GLU A 26 14.04 4.01 -6.01
C GLU A 26 14.11 4.18 -4.48
N SER A 27 14.97 5.07 -3.99
CA SER A 27 15.14 5.28 -2.55
C SER A 27 13.84 5.73 -1.87
N PHE A 28 13.13 6.68 -2.50
CA PHE A 28 11.85 7.16 -1.99
C PHE A 28 10.79 6.06 -2.01
N THR A 29 10.76 5.25 -3.06
CA THR A 29 9.80 4.16 -3.16
C THR A 29 10.04 3.11 -2.08
N GLU A 30 11.29 2.71 -1.84
CA GLU A 30 11.63 1.76 -0.77
C GLU A 30 11.23 2.31 0.61
N ASP A 31 11.49 3.58 0.89
CA ASP A 31 11.10 4.22 2.14
C ASP A 31 9.58 4.31 2.29
N LEU A 32 8.86 4.65 1.23
CA LEU A 32 7.41 4.73 1.20
C LEU A 32 6.79 3.36 1.51
N ILE A 33 7.22 2.33 0.80
CA ILE A 33 6.72 0.95 0.96
C ILE A 33 7.00 0.43 2.37
N ASN A 34 8.20 0.68 2.91
CA ASN A 34 8.52 0.33 4.29
C ASN A 34 7.61 1.05 5.29
N ASN A 35 7.25 2.31 5.06
CA ASN A 35 6.33 3.05 5.93
C ASN A 35 4.90 2.47 5.86
N LEU A 36 4.41 2.15 4.66
CA LEU A 36 3.10 1.52 4.47
C LEU A 36 3.02 0.16 5.17
N PHE A 37 4.00 -0.71 4.94
CA PHE A 37 4.12 -2.00 5.63
C PHE A 37 4.16 -1.82 7.15
N ARG A 38 4.90 -0.82 7.63
CA ARG A 38 5.03 -0.55 9.06
C ARG A 38 3.70 -0.17 9.71
N PHE A 39 2.81 0.53 9.00
CA PHE A 39 1.49 0.84 9.52
C PHE A 39 0.65 -0.42 9.74
N GLU A 40 0.68 -1.36 8.80
CA GLU A 40 -0.01 -2.65 8.96
C GLU A 40 0.54 -3.45 10.14
N GLN A 41 1.86 -3.50 10.29
CA GLN A 41 2.48 -4.17 11.43
C GLN A 41 2.03 -3.60 12.77
N ILE A 42 2.07 -2.27 12.90
CA ILE A 42 1.67 -1.59 14.14
C ILE A 42 0.21 -1.91 14.46
N SER A 43 -0.66 -1.88 13.45
CA SER A 43 -2.08 -2.22 13.59
C SER A 43 -2.28 -3.69 13.96
N PHE A 44 -1.63 -4.61 13.25
CA PHE A 44 -1.70 -6.06 13.49
C PHE A 44 -1.24 -6.42 14.90
N TYR A 45 -0.03 -6.02 15.28
CA TYR A 45 0.51 -6.30 16.61
C TYR A 45 -0.28 -5.60 17.71
N GLY A 46 -0.82 -4.40 17.43
CA GLY A 46 -1.74 -3.70 18.32
C GLY A 46 -3.02 -4.48 18.58
N ARG A 47 -3.69 -4.96 17.52
CA ARG A 47 -4.94 -5.74 17.59
C ARG A 47 -4.75 -7.07 18.33
N TYR A 48 -3.70 -7.83 18.00
CA TYR A 48 -3.48 -9.15 18.58
C TYR A 48 -2.64 -9.12 19.88
N LYS A 49 -2.25 -7.93 20.36
CA LYS A 49 -1.43 -7.72 21.57
C LYS A 49 -0.12 -8.51 21.53
N GLU A 50 0.42 -8.65 20.33
CA GLU A 50 1.68 -9.34 20.09
C GLU A 50 2.85 -8.38 20.22
N LYS A 51 4.06 -8.93 20.40
CA LYS A 51 5.26 -8.12 20.46
C LYS A 51 5.57 -7.60 19.06
N ASP A 52 5.49 -6.28 18.93
CA ASP A 52 5.83 -5.58 17.72
C ASP A 52 7.26 -5.92 17.26
N THR A 53 7.35 -6.63 16.14
CA THR A 53 8.61 -6.99 15.51
C THR A 53 8.89 -6.00 14.40
N LYS A 54 9.94 -5.19 14.58
CA LYS A 54 10.38 -4.21 13.59
C LYS A 54 11.07 -4.91 12.42
N THR A 55 10.29 -5.45 11.50
CA THR A 55 10.80 -5.95 10.21
C THR A 55 10.52 -4.95 9.09
N LYS A 56 11.12 -5.20 7.94
CA LYS A 56 10.97 -4.42 6.71
C LYS A 56 10.63 -5.37 5.57
N VAL A 57 10.06 -4.82 4.50
CA VAL A 57 9.83 -5.57 3.27
C VAL A 57 11.18 -5.96 2.67
N THR A 58 11.30 -7.22 2.24
CA THR A 58 12.46 -7.67 1.48
C THR A 58 12.27 -7.29 0.02
N PHE A 59 12.97 -6.25 -0.45
CA PHE A 59 12.86 -5.82 -1.84
C PHE A 59 13.57 -6.79 -2.79
N VAL A 60 12.82 -7.32 -3.75
CA VAL A 60 13.38 -8.20 -4.79
C VAL A 60 14.06 -7.37 -5.88
N LYS A 61 15.13 -7.91 -6.46
CA LYS A 61 15.95 -7.24 -7.47
C LYS A 61 16.23 -8.16 -8.66
N GLY A 62 16.59 -7.58 -9.80
CA GLY A 62 17.01 -8.34 -10.98
C GLY A 62 15.85 -9.10 -11.64
N LYS A 63 16.04 -10.40 -11.91
CA LYS A 63 15.06 -11.23 -12.61
C LYS A 63 13.72 -11.35 -11.85
N PRO A 64 13.69 -11.67 -10.53
CA PRO A 64 12.46 -11.70 -9.75
C PRO A 64 11.65 -10.39 -9.80
N TYR A 65 12.33 -9.22 -9.77
CA TYR A 65 11.64 -7.93 -9.90
C TYR A 65 10.95 -7.76 -11.25
N ARG A 66 11.58 -8.22 -12.34
CA ARG A 66 10.99 -8.15 -13.68
C ARG A 66 9.77 -9.07 -13.83
N GLU A 67 9.77 -10.19 -13.11
CA GLU A 67 8.71 -11.19 -13.11
C GLU A 67 7.54 -10.83 -12.19
N LEU A 68 7.66 -9.80 -11.34
CA LEU A 68 6.53 -9.26 -10.58
C LEU A 68 5.40 -8.85 -11.52
N GLU A 69 4.16 -9.13 -11.10
CA GLU A 69 2.96 -8.73 -11.81
C GLU A 69 2.93 -7.22 -12.05
N GLU A 70 2.34 -6.81 -13.17
CA GLU A 70 2.02 -5.42 -13.46
C GLU A 70 0.57 -5.17 -13.10
N ILE A 71 0.34 -4.17 -12.24
CA ILE A 71 -0.98 -3.85 -11.72
C ILE A 71 -1.51 -2.58 -12.37
N SER A 72 -2.82 -2.50 -12.52
CA SER A 72 -3.46 -1.30 -13.03
C SER A 72 -3.47 -0.18 -11.98
N ASN A 73 -3.83 1.04 -12.40
CA ASN A 73 -4.05 2.16 -11.49
C ASN A 73 -5.15 1.86 -10.46
N ILE A 74 -6.21 1.17 -10.88
CA ILE A 74 -7.32 0.78 -10.01
C ILE A 74 -6.87 -0.26 -8.99
N ASP A 75 -6.03 -1.22 -9.39
CA ASP A 75 -5.45 -2.21 -8.48
C ASP A 75 -4.55 -1.54 -7.44
N ALA A 76 -3.71 -0.58 -7.86
CA ALA A 76 -2.88 0.19 -6.94
C ALA A 76 -3.72 1.00 -5.94
N LEU A 77 -4.81 1.63 -6.40
CA LEU A 77 -5.76 2.35 -5.55
C LEU A 77 -6.44 1.42 -4.54
N LYS A 78 -6.98 0.29 -5.00
CA LYS A 78 -7.61 -0.70 -4.12
C LYS A 78 -6.64 -1.26 -3.10
N PHE A 79 -5.40 -1.52 -3.50
CA PHE A 79 -4.38 -1.99 -2.57
C PHE A 79 -4.06 -0.94 -1.50
N LEU A 80 -3.96 0.34 -1.87
CA LEU A 80 -3.78 1.43 -0.90
C LEU A 80 -4.97 1.55 0.07
N ASP A 81 -6.19 1.38 -0.42
CA ASP A 81 -7.40 1.35 0.40
C ASP A 81 -7.41 0.16 1.36
N SER A 82 -6.95 -1.02 0.91
CA SER A 82 -6.75 -2.15 1.81
C SER A 82 -5.70 -1.86 2.86
N ILE A 83 -4.53 -1.31 2.51
CA ILE A 83 -3.48 -0.96 3.49
C ILE A 83 -4.03 -0.01 4.56
N LYS A 84 -4.80 1.01 4.16
CA LYS A 84 -5.49 1.92 5.09
C LYS A 84 -6.45 1.15 5.99
N TYR A 85 -7.24 0.24 5.44
CA TYR A 85 -8.18 -0.59 6.20
C TYR A 85 -7.45 -1.51 7.20
N GLN A 86 -6.38 -2.20 6.78
CA GLN A 86 -5.55 -3.03 7.66
C GLN A 86 -4.87 -2.22 8.76
N SER A 87 -4.59 -0.94 8.49
CA SER A 87 -3.97 0.01 9.42
C SER A 87 -4.96 0.69 10.39
N SER A 88 -6.25 0.34 10.35
CA SER A 88 -7.31 1.02 11.14
C SER A 88 -7.19 0.89 12.66
N ASP A 89 -6.43 -0.08 13.16
CA ASP A 89 -6.23 -0.33 14.61
C ASP A 89 -4.92 0.26 15.14
N VAL A 90 -4.31 1.19 14.40
CA VAL A 90 -3.17 1.95 14.90
C VAL A 90 -3.55 2.65 16.23
N PRO A 91 -2.84 2.39 17.35
CA PRO A 91 -3.28 2.78 18.69
C PRO A 91 -3.11 4.27 19.01
N SER A 92 -2.67 5.09 18.05
CA SER A 92 -2.36 6.50 18.24
C SER A 92 -3.05 7.35 17.19
N ASP A 93 -3.92 8.27 17.62
CA ASP A 93 -4.64 9.19 16.74
C ASP A 93 -3.69 9.99 15.85
N LYS A 94 -2.58 10.48 16.42
CA LYS A 94 -1.54 11.20 15.67
C LYS A 94 -0.89 10.35 14.59
N LEU A 95 -0.70 9.06 14.85
CA LEU A 95 -0.15 8.15 13.86
C LEU A 95 -1.21 7.81 12.80
N TRP A 96 -2.45 7.62 13.20
CA TRP A 96 -3.57 7.41 12.29
C TRP A 96 -3.80 8.60 11.34
N GLU A 97 -3.73 9.83 11.82
CA GLU A 97 -3.77 11.03 10.96
C GLU A 97 -2.66 11.05 9.91
N ARG A 98 -1.47 10.53 10.25
CA ARG A 98 -0.35 10.40 9.30
C ARG A 98 -0.63 9.31 8.27
N VAL A 99 -1.22 8.19 8.67
CA VAL A 99 -1.67 7.13 7.75
C VAL A 99 -2.65 7.72 6.74
N LEU A 100 -3.69 8.40 7.23
CA LEU A 100 -4.69 9.04 6.36
C LEU A 100 -4.09 10.10 5.45
N SER A 101 -3.15 10.91 5.95
CA SER A 101 -2.48 11.92 5.12
C SER A 101 -1.59 11.31 4.04
N ILE A 102 -0.92 10.19 4.30
CA ILE A 102 -0.09 9.50 3.30
C ILE A 102 -0.98 8.83 2.28
N HIS A 103 -1.97 8.05 2.74
CA HIS A 103 -2.98 7.41 1.90
C HIS A 103 -3.60 8.41 0.91
N ARG A 104 -4.17 9.50 1.41
CA ARG A 104 -4.79 10.54 0.58
C ARG A 104 -3.81 11.12 -0.46
N LYS A 105 -2.58 11.43 -0.07
CA LYS A 105 -1.59 11.97 -1.01
C LYS A 105 -1.25 10.99 -2.14
N LEU A 106 -1.24 9.69 -1.85
CA LEU A 106 -0.98 8.67 -2.84
C LEU A 106 -2.19 8.47 -3.76
N THR A 107 -3.39 8.31 -3.19
CA THR A 107 -4.61 8.12 -3.98
C THR A 107 -4.91 9.32 -4.85
N ASP A 108 -4.89 10.54 -4.30
CA ASP A 108 -5.11 11.77 -5.07
C ASP A 108 -4.04 11.91 -6.17
N GLY A 109 -2.80 11.54 -5.86
CA GLY A 109 -1.69 11.57 -6.82
C GLY A 109 -1.90 10.61 -7.99
N ILE A 110 -2.33 9.38 -7.74
CA ILE A 110 -2.63 8.39 -8.78
C ILE A 110 -3.84 8.84 -9.61
N VAL A 111 -4.93 9.26 -8.96
CA VAL A 111 -6.15 9.71 -9.64
C VAL A 111 -5.83 10.86 -10.61
N GLN A 112 -5.08 11.87 -10.15
CA GLN A 112 -4.66 13.00 -10.98
C GLN A 112 -3.69 12.59 -12.10
N HIS A 113 -2.73 11.71 -11.81
CA HIS A 113 -1.75 11.25 -12.79
C HIS A 113 -2.39 10.44 -13.92
N SER A 114 -3.34 9.58 -13.55
CA SER A 114 -3.99 8.61 -14.44
C SER A 114 -5.26 9.13 -15.11
N GLY A 115 -5.75 10.31 -14.72
CA GLY A 115 -7.00 10.89 -15.24
C GLY A 115 -8.24 10.07 -14.88
N ILE A 116 -8.22 9.39 -13.74
CA ILE A 116 -9.34 8.60 -13.21
C ILE A 116 -10.30 9.55 -12.49
N ASP A 117 -11.58 9.19 -12.35
CA ASP A 117 -12.54 9.94 -11.53
C ASP A 117 -12.23 9.77 -10.03
N ASP A 118 -12.51 10.79 -9.24
CA ASP A 118 -12.37 10.76 -7.77
C ASP A 118 -13.28 9.69 -7.14
N ASP A 119 -14.36 9.28 -7.83
CA ASP A 119 -15.26 8.23 -7.37
C ASP A 119 -14.91 6.81 -7.85
N TYR A 120 -13.62 6.57 -8.12
CA TYR A 120 -13.06 5.29 -8.58
C TYR A 120 -13.53 4.06 -7.77
N GLU A 121 -13.79 4.21 -6.46
CA GLU A 121 -14.28 3.14 -5.59
C GLU A 121 -15.66 2.57 -6.02
N LYS A 122 -16.43 3.33 -6.81
CA LYS A 122 -17.76 2.92 -7.32
C LYS A 122 -17.69 2.21 -8.66
N THR A 123 -16.51 2.17 -9.28
CA THR A 123 -16.35 1.57 -10.61
C THR A 123 -16.41 0.05 -10.55
N GLU A 124 -16.80 -0.57 -11.66
CA GLU A 124 -16.81 -2.03 -11.77
C GLU A 124 -15.39 -2.60 -11.68
N GLU A 125 -14.41 -1.91 -12.26
CA GLU A 125 -12.98 -2.28 -12.20
C GLU A 125 -12.50 -2.37 -10.75
N TYR A 126 -12.84 -1.39 -9.91
CA TYR A 126 -12.50 -1.41 -8.50
C TYR A 126 -13.16 -2.58 -7.78
N ARG A 127 -14.43 -2.88 -8.09
CA ARG A 127 -15.14 -4.02 -7.50
C ARG A 127 -14.49 -5.35 -7.87
N LEU A 128 -14.07 -5.52 -9.11
CA LEU A 128 -13.51 -6.75 -9.65
C LEU A 128 -12.04 -6.98 -9.30
N SER A 129 -11.30 -5.92 -8.99
CA SER A 129 -9.88 -6.03 -8.61
C SER A 129 -9.70 -6.93 -7.38
N GLU A 130 -8.70 -7.81 -7.40
CA GLU A 130 -8.45 -8.78 -6.32
C GLU A 130 -7.48 -8.26 -5.25
N TRP A 131 -7.00 -7.01 -5.39
CA TRP A 131 -5.97 -6.41 -4.55
C TRP A 131 -6.55 -5.88 -3.22
N TRP A 132 -6.89 -6.80 -2.31
CA TRP A 132 -7.43 -6.55 -0.96
C TRP A 132 -6.65 -7.23 0.15
#